data_AF-A0A851GXT4-F1
#
_entry.id   AF-A0A851GXT4-F1
#
_cell.length_a   1.000
_cell.length_b   1.000
_cell.length_c   1.000
_cell.angle_alpha   90.00
_cell.angle_beta   90.00
_cell.angle_gamma   90.00
#
_symmetry.space_group_name_H-M   'P 1'
#
loop_
_entity.id
_entity.type
_entity.pdbx_description
1 polymer ?
#
loop_
_entity_poly.entity_id
_entity_poly.type
_entity_poly.pdbx_seq_one_letter_code
_entity_poly.pdbx_strand_id
1 'polypeptide(L)' 'MGNFIYMTPEKVMEILAKNGNFVTLSEAEIILSFLANLASISLQKIVENEGRSIHPGEHG' A
#
# COMPACT_ATOMS: atom_id res chain seq x y z
N MET A 1 -6.37 12.48 -12.28
CA MET A 1 -7.12 11.29 -11.85
C MET A 1 -6.16 10.12 -11.97
N GLY A 2 -5.54 9.69 -10.87
CA GLY A 2 -4.58 8.58 -10.90
C GLY A 2 -5.29 7.32 -11.38
N ASN A 3 -4.73 6.68 -12.41
CA ASN A 3 -5.23 5.39 -12.89
C ASN A 3 -4.93 4.35 -11.80
N PHE A 4 -5.89 4.09 -10.91
CA PHE A 4 -5.77 3.01 -9.94
C PHE A 4 -5.78 1.71 -10.73
N ILE A 5 -4.60 1.17 -11.00
CA ILE A 5 -4.46 -0.17 -11.54
C ILE A 5 -5.05 -1.09 -10.46
N TYR A 6 -6.29 -1.52 -10.65
CA TYR A 6 -6.89 -2.57 -9.83
C TYR A 6 -6.02 -3.81 -9.99
N MET A 7 -5.24 -4.13 -8.96
CA MET A 7 -4.40 -5.31 -8.94
C MET A 7 -5.26 -6.50 -8.48
N THR A 8 -5.43 -7.49 -9.37
CA THR A 8 -6.16 -8.72 -9.06
C THR A 8 -5.20 -9.82 -8.59
N PRO A 9 -5.69 -10.84 -7.85
CA PRO A 9 -4.87 -11.98 -7.44
C PRO A 9 -4.19 -12.69 -8.63
N GLU A 10 -4.87 -12.83 -9.76
CA GLU A 10 -4.31 -13.46 -10.97
C GLU A 10 -3.13 -12.64 -11.51
N LYS A 11 -3.22 -11.31 -11.42
CA LYS A 11 -2.12 -10.45 -11.85
C LYS A 11 -0.93 -10.53 -10.91
N VAL A 12 -1.17 -10.67 -9.61
CA VAL A 12 -0.13 -10.93 -8.61
C VAL A 12 0.57 -12.26 -8.92
N MET A 13 -0.19 -13.33 -9.18
CA MET A 13 0.37 -14.63 -9.58
C MET A 13 1.22 -14.51 -10.85
N GLU A 14 0.76 -13.80 -11.88
CA GLU A 14 1.52 -13.59 -13.12
C GLU A 14 2.85 -12.86 -12.87
N ILE A 15 2.83 -11.81 -12.03
CA ILE A 15 4.03 -11.03 -11.70
C ILE A 15 5.02 -11.87 -10.89
N LEU A 16 4.54 -12.62 -9.90
CA LEU A 16 5.40 -13.45 -9.06
C LEU A 16 5.99 -14.62 -9.86
N ALA A 17 5.20 -15.22 -10.75
CA ALA A 17 5.67 -16.29 -11.62
C ALA A 17 6.82 -15.83 -12.55
N LYS A 18 6.77 -14.58 -13.05
CA LYS A 18 7.88 -13.99 -13.83
C LYS A 18 9.19 -13.89 -13.04
N ASN A 19 9.11 -13.89 -11.71
CA ASN A 19 10.25 -13.84 -10.80
C ASN A 19 10.56 -15.23 -10.18
N GLY A 20 10.01 -16.31 -10.74
CA GLY A 20 10.24 -17.67 -10.27
C GLY A 20 9.48 -18.05 -8.99
N ASN A 21 8.54 -17.22 -8.54
CA ASN A 21 7.72 -17.48 -7.36
C ASN A 21 6.31 -17.87 -7.79
N PHE A 22 5.99 -19.16 -7.69
CA PHE A 22 4.66 -19.67 -7.99
C PHE A 22 3.85 -19.72 -6.70
N VAL A 23 2.74 -18.99 -6.68
CA VAL A 23 1.83 -18.93 -5.54
C VAL A 23 0.44 -19.34 -5.99
N THR A 24 -0.33 -19.90 -5.06
CA THR A 24 -1.74 -20.21 -5.24
C THR A 24 -2.59 -18.94 -5.23
N LEU A 25 -3.85 -19.06 -5.69
CA LEU A 25 -4.81 -17.95 -5.65
C LEU A 25 -5.00 -17.41 -4.22
N SER A 26 -5.12 -18.31 -3.24
CA SER A 26 -5.27 -17.95 -1.83
C SER A 26 -4.06 -17.18 -1.28
N GLU A 27 -2.84 -17.63 -1.61
CA GLU A 27 -1.63 -16.90 -1.25
C GLU A 27 -1.56 -15.52 -1.91
N ALA A 28 -1.98 -15.41 -3.17
CA ALA A 28 -2.05 -14.13 -3.87
C ALA A 28 -3.06 -13.15 -3.23
N GLU A 29 -4.22 -13.63 -2.77
CA GLU A 29 -5.20 -12.84 -2.02
C GLU A 29 -4.64 -12.34 -0.68
N ILE A 30 -3.91 -13.20 0.04
CA ILE A 30 -3.25 -12.84 1.30
C ILE A 30 -2.18 -11.76 1.04
N ILE A 31 -1.35 -11.95 0.01
CA ILE A 31 -0.31 -10.97 -0.38
C ILE A 31 -0.96 -9.62 -0.71
N LEU A 32 -2.02 -9.63 -1.51
CA LEU A 32 -2.72 -8.40 -1.90
C LEU A 32 -3.30 -7.67 -0.68
N SER A 33 -3.92 -8.41 0.24
CA SER A 33 -4.47 -7.87 1.49
C SER A 33 -3.38 -7.28 2.38
N PHE A 34 -2.24 -7.95 2.47
CA PHE A 34 -1.09 -7.46 3.23
C PHE A 34 -0.54 -6.15 2.64
N LEU A 35 -0.37 -6.08 1.32
CA LEU A 35 0.09 -4.86 0.64
C LEU A 35 -0.88 -3.69 0.81
N ALA A 36 -2.20 -3.94 0.76
CA ALA A 36 -3.21 -2.93 1.01
C ALA A 36 -3.11 -2.37 2.45
N ASN A 37 -2.88 -3.23 3.44
CA ASN A 37 -2.67 -2.80 4.82
C ASN A 37 -1.42 -1.93 4.97
N LEU A 38 -0.30 -2.31 4.34
CA LEU A 38 0.93 -1.51 4.36
C LEU A 38 0.73 -0.13 3.70
N ALA A 39 0.03 -0.09 2.56
CA ALA A 39 -0.30 1.16 1.89
C ALA A 39 -1.16 2.07 2.78
N SER A 40 -2.17 1.51 3.45
CA SER A 40 -3.01 2.25 4.40
C SER A 40 -2.20 2.83 5.56
N ILE A 41 -1.31 2.04 6.16
CA ILE A 41 -0.43 2.51 7.24
C ILE A 41 0.48 3.64 6.75
N SER A 42 1.04 3.51 5.55
CA SER A 42 1.91 4.54 4.99
C SER A 42 1.16 5.84 4.72
N LEU A 43 -0.08 5.77 4.24
CA LEU A 43 -0.92 6.95 4.03
C LEU A 43 -1.30 7.62 5.35
N GLN A 44 -1.66 6.84 6.36
CA GLN A 44 -1.96 7.38 7.70
C GLN A 44 -0.78 8.17 8.26
N LYS A 45 0.44 7.64 8.14
CA LYS A 45 1.64 8.37 8.56
C LYS A 45 1.85 9.69 7.82
N ILE A 46 1.53 9.76 6.53
CA ILE A 46 1.62 11.01 5.75
C ILE A 46 0.61 12.02 6.29
N VAL A 47 -0.64 11.61 6.46
CA VAL A 47 -1.72 12.49 6.97
C VAL A 47 -1.42 12.97 8.40
N GLU A 48 -0.93 12.09 9.28
CA GLU A 48 -0.55 12.44 10.65
C GLU A 48 0.64 13.42 10.70
N ASN A 49 1.58 13.28 9.76
CA ASN A 49 2.75 14.15 9.68
C ASN A 49 2.43 15.52 9.05
N GLU A 50 1.51 15.57 8.09
CA GLU A 50 0.96 16.84 7.55
C GLU A 50 0.07 17.58 8.58
N GLY A 51 -0.52 16.86 9.53
CA GLY A 51 -1.24 17.45 10.66
C GLY A 51 -0.35 18.13 11.71
N ARG A 52 0.97 17.87 11.72
CA ARG A 52 1.96 18.60 12.53
C ARG A 52 2.52 19.80 11.76
N SER A 53 1.64 20.71 11.36
CA SER A 53 2.09 22.08 11.06
C SER A 53 2.46 22.74 12.38
N ILE A 54 3.73 22.65 12.77
CA ILE A 54 4.31 23.48 13.83
C ILE A 54 4.17 24.93 13.36
N HIS A 55 3.16 25.65 13.85
CA HIS A 55 3.07 27.09 13.67
C HIS A 55 4.29 27.71 14.36
N PRO A 56 5.24 28.33 13.64
CA PRO A 56 6.36 29.00 14.27
C PRO A 56 5.84 30.31 14.84
N GLY A 57 5.55 30.32 16.14
CA GLY A 57 5.28 31.55 16.89
C GLY A 57 3.93 31.58 17.56
N GLU A 58 3.84 30.93 18.72
CA GLU A 58 2.94 31.33 19.81
C GLU A 58 3.37 30.60 21.10
N HIS A 59 4.57 30.93 21.56
CA HIS A 59 4.91 30.81 22.98
C HIS A 59 5.17 32.23 23.47
N GLY A 60 4.11 32.85 23.99
CA GLY A 60 4.19 34.04 24.84
C GLY A 60 4.62 33.68 26.25
#